data_AF-A0A328P6R4-F1
#
_entry.id   AF-A0A328P6R4-F1
#
_cell.length_a   1.000
_cell.length_b   1.000
_cell.length_c   1.000
_cell.angle_alpha   90.00
_cell.angle_beta   90.00
_cell.angle_gamma   90.00
#
_symmetry.space_group_name_H-M   'P 1'
#
loop_
_entity.id
_entity.type
_entity.pdbx_description
1 polymer ?
#
loop_
_entity_poly.entity_id
_entity_poly.type
_entity_poly.pdbx_seq_one_letter_code
_entity_poly.pdbx_strand_id
1 'polypeptide(L)'
;MALIVALVLLVVITLVGLAAVRGTIMQQKMTGNFYDREVAFQAAEAALRQGEADVQSAASPSVFRDCSPSSTTKCVPNPFTDSTAVIKPVQKTGFDPGALAASPPQYVVEYLGNFTIPPPSVHQLSNCSGYSPCGALNTADFYRITARSGDTTVGDRATVVLQTVYRR
;
A
#
# COMPACT_ATOMS: atom_id res chain seq x y z
N MET A 1 18.73 -64.82 -6.16
CA MET A 1 17.85 -64.30 -5.09
C MET A 1 18.37 -62.97 -4.52
N ALA A 2 19.63 -62.87 -4.07
CA ALA A 2 20.17 -61.65 -3.44
C ALA A 2 20.11 -60.37 -4.31
N LEU A 3 20.39 -60.46 -5.62
CA LEU A 3 20.30 -59.33 -6.56
C LEU A 3 18.90 -58.72 -6.64
N ILE A 4 17.86 -59.56 -6.58
CA ILE A 4 16.46 -59.12 -6.67
C ILE A 4 16.09 -58.35 -5.40
N VAL A 5 16.49 -58.85 -4.23
CA VAL A 5 16.25 -58.18 -2.94
C VAL A 5 16.97 -56.84 -2.88
N ALA A 6 18.23 -56.78 -3.33
CA ALA A 6 19.00 -55.54 -3.38
C ALA A 6 18.35 -54.48 -4.29
N LEU A 7 17.86 -54.88 -5.47
CA LEU A 7 17.16 -53.97 -6.40
C LEU A 7 15.84 -53.45 -5.80
N VAL A 8 15.04 -54.33 -5.18
CA VAL A 8 13.78 -53.92 -4.54
C VAL A 8 14.03 -52.91 -3.42
N LEU A 9 15.02 -53.15 -2.56
CA LEU A 9 15.38 -52.22 -1.48
C LEU A 9 15.87 -50.87 -2.01
N LEU A 10 16.68 -50.88 -3.08
CA LEU A 10 17.15 -49.65 -3.73
C LEU A 10 15.97 -48.84 -4.29
N VAL A 11 15.02 -49.50 -4.96
CA VAL A 11 13.80 -48.84 -5.48
C VAL A 11 12.98 -48.24 -4.35
N VAL A 12 12.75 -48.98 -3.26
CA VAL A 12 11.99 -48.47 -2.10
C VAL A 12 12.64 -47.22 -1.51
N ILE A 13 13.96 -47.22 -1.32
CA ILE A 13 14.69 -46.05 -0.79
C ILE A 13 14.59 -44.85 -1.75
N THR A 14 14.70 -45.07 -3.06
CA THR A 14 14.57 -43.98 -4.05
C THR A 14 13.16 -43.38 -4.06
N LEU A 15 12.11 -44.18 -3.92
CA LEU A 15 10.73 -43.70 -3.86
C LEU A 15 10.46 -42.88 -2.59
N VAL A 16 10.98 -43.32 -1.44
CA VAL A 16 10.92 -42.56 -0.18
C VAL A 16 11.67 -41.24 -0.31
N GLY A 17 12.88 -41.26 -0.91
CA GLY A 17 13.66 -40.06 -1.17
C GLY A 17 12.93 -39.07 -2.09
N LEU A 18 12.30 -39.55 -3.17
CA LEU A 18 11.55 -38.71 -4.10
C LEU A 18 10.30 -38.11 -3.45
N ALA A 19 9.59 -38.87 -2.62
CA ALA A 19 8.44 -38.37 -1.88
C ALA A 19 8.82 -37.22 -0.93
N ALA A 20 9.96 -37.34 -0.23
CA ALA A 20 10.48 -36.28 0.63
C ALA A 20 10.84 -35.01 -0.17
N VAL A 21 11.50 -35.16 -1.33
CA VAL A 21 11.87 -34.03 -2.21
C VAL A 21 10.64 -33.30 -2.77
N ARG A 22 9.56 -34.02 -3.10
CA ARG A 22 8.30 -33.37 -3.54
C ARG A 22 7.70 -32.47 -2.46
N GLY A 23 7.78 -32.88 -1.19
CA GLY A 23 7.34 -32.07 -0.06
C GLY A 23 8.14 -30.79 0.09
N THR A 24 9.47 -30.88 0.02
CA THR A 24 10.36 -29.70 0.15
C THR A 24 10.19 -28.73 -1.01
N ILE A 25 9.99 -29.20 -2.23
CA ILE A 25 9.72 -28.33 -3.40
C ILE A 25 8.43 -27.53 -3.20
N MET A 26 7.37 -28.17 -2.68
CA MET A 26 6.10 -27.47 -2.44
C MET A 26 6.24 -26.40 -1.36
N GLN A 27 6.97 -26.71 -0.28
CA GLN A 27 7.31 -25.74 0.76
C GLN A 27 8.15 -24.58 0.20
N GLN A 28 9.16 -24.86 -0.63
CA GLN A 28 9.99 -23.83 -1.26
C GLN A 28 9.17 -22.88 -2.14
N LYS A 29 8.22 -23.40 -2.93
CA LYS A 29 7.31 -22.55 -3.72
C LYS A 29 6.43 -21.68 -2.85
N MET A 30 5.89 -22.24 -1.77
CA MET A 30 5.09 -21.49 -0.80
C MET A 30 5.91 -20.37 -0.15
N THR A 31 7.12 -20.68 0.31
CA THR A 31 8.04 -19.68 0.90
C THR A 31 8.43 -18.60 -0.11
N GLY A 32 8.66 -18.95 -1.38
CA GLY A 32 8.91 -17.98 -2.45
C GLY A 32 7.76 -17.01 -2.65
N ASN A 33 6.52 -17.52 -2.74
CA ASN A 33 5.33 -16.68 -2.89
C ASN A 33 5.10 -15.76 -1.69
N PHE A 34 5.33 -16.26 -0.46
CA PHE A 34 5.25 -15.44 0.74
C PHE A 34 6.30 -14.34 0.74
N TYR A 35 7.54 -14.67 0.40
CA TYR A 35 8.62 -13.70 0.31
C TYR A 35 8.31 -12.58 -0.70
N ASP A 36 7.83 -12.93 -1.90
CA ASP A 36 7.44 -11.94 -2.91
C ASP A 36 6.30 -11.03 -2.43
N ARG A 37 5.34 -11.59 -1.69
CA ARG A 37 4.25 -10.80 -1.09
C ARG A 37 4.73 -9.85 0.01
N GLU A 38 5.69 -10.25 0.84
CA GLU A 38 6.27 -9.39 1.87
C GLU A 38 7.08 -8.24 1.26
N VAL A 39 7.86 -8.51 0.21
CA VAL A 39 8.57 -7.46 -0.54
C VAL A 39 7.58 -6.48 -1.17
N ALA A 40 6.50 -6.98 -1.76
CA ALA A 40 5.44 -6.14 -2.30
C ALA A 40 4.75 -5.29 -1.21
N PHE A 41 4.51 -5.86 -0.03
CA PHE A 41 3.92 -5.14 1.10
C PHE A 41 4.82 -3.99 1.57
N GLN A 42 6.12 -4.24 1.75
CA GLN A 42 7.08 -3.20 2.13
C GLN A 42 7.15 -2.07 1.08
N ALA A 43 7.10 -2.40 -0.21
CA ALA A 43 7.06 -1.42 -1.28
C ALA A 43 5.79 -0.57 -1.25
N ALA A 44 4.62 -1.19 -1.02
CA ALA A 44 3.36 -0.48 -0.87
C ALA A 44 3.34 0.42 0.39
N GLU A 45 3.93 -0.02 1.50
CA GLU A 45 4.06 0.79 2.71
C GLU A 45 4.97 2.01 2.49
N ALA A 46 6.07 1.84 1.76
CA ALA A 46 6.95 2.96 1.39
C ALA A 46 6.21 4.01 0.55
N ALA A 47 5.40 3.58 -0.42
CA ALA A 47 4.54 4.48 -1.18
C ALA A 47 3.47 5.17 -0.35
N LEU A 48 2.90 4.47 0.62
CA LEU A 48 1.93 5.05 1.55
C LEU A 48 2.56 6.18 2.37
N ARG A 49 3.74 5.92 2.96
CA ARG A 49 4.49 6.91 3.75
C ARG A 49 4.87 8.14 2.92
N GLN A 50 5.25 7.95 1.65
CA GLN A 50 5.53 9.06 0.75
C GLN A 50 4.26 9.88 0.44
N GLY A 51 3.11 9.23 0.26
CA GLY A 51 1.83 9.91 0.10
C GLY A 51 1.45 10.74 1.33
N GLU A 52 1.72 10.25 2.53
CA GLU A 52 1.49 11.00 3.78
C GLU A 52 2.41 12.22 3.88
N ALA A 53 3.69 12.07 3.51
CA ALA A 53 4.64 13.18 3.46
C ALA A 53 4.24 14.26 2.44
N ASP A 54 3.71 13.86 1.27
CA ASP A 54 3.14 14.77 0.28
C ASP A 54 1.96 15.56 0.88
N VAL A 55 1.05 14.88 1.59
CA VAL A 55 -0.10 15.53 2.23
C VAL A 55 0.34 16.51 3.33
N GLN A 56 1.35 16.15 4.13
CA GLN A 56 1.89 17.02 5.18
C GLN A 56 2.59 18.27 4.61
N SER A 57 3.30 18.13 3.51
CA SER A 57 4.07 19.21 2.87
C SER A 57 3.23 20.10 1.94
N ALA A 58 2.06 19.65 1.51
CA ALA A 58 1.18 20.43 0.64
C ALA A 58 0.75 21.76 1.28
N ALA A 59 0.72 22.85 0.53
CA ALA A 59 0.24 24.14 1.03
C ALA A 59 -1.30 24.25 1.02
N SER A 60 -1.98 23.45 0.18
CA SER A 60 -3.42 23.50 -0.02
C SER A 60 -3.95 22.14 -0.49
N PRO A 61 -5.21 21.76 -0.14
CA PRO A 61 -5.85 20.54 -0.65
C PRO A 61 -6.03 20.51 -2.17
N SER A 62 -6.02 21.68 -2.84
CA SER A 62 -6.19 21.82 -4.30
C SER A 62 -5.12 21.12 -5.15
N VAL A 63 -3.99 20.74 -4.54
CA VAL A 63 -2.92 19.97 -5.20
C VAL A 63 -3.35 18.53 -5.47
N PHE A 64 -4.32 18.03 -4.71
CA PHE A 64 -4.83 16.68 -4.81
C PHE A 64 -6.17 16.65 -5.52
N ARG A 65 -6.53 15.46 -6.02
CA ARG A 65 -7.85 15.22 -6.61
C ARG A 65 -8.92 15.45 -5.56
N ASP A 66 -9.73 16.48 -5.74
CA ASP A 66 -10.88 16.74 -4.87
C ASP A 66 -12.04 15.81 -5.23
N CYS A 67 -12.34 14.90 -4.32
CA CYS A 67 -13.49 14.03 -4.41
C CYS A 67 -14.43 14.16 -3.21
N SER A 68 -14.36 15.31 -2.53
CA SER A 68 -15.19 15.68 -1.40
C SER A 68 -16.69 15.74 -1.74
N PRO A 69 -17.58 15.81 -0.73
CA PRO A 69 -19.02 15.96 -0.96
C PRO A 69 -19.38 17.17 -1.83
N SER A 70 -18.58 18.25 -1.75
CA SER A 70 -18.71 19.47 -2.55
C SER A 70 -18.22 19.34 -4.00
N SER A 71 -17.48 18.29 -4.34
CA SER A 71 -16.96 18.04 -5.68
C SER A 71 -17.94 17.25 -6.56
N THR A 72 -17.93 17.56 -7.87
CA THR A 72 -18.64 16.78 -8.90
C THR A 72 -17.96 15.44 -9.14
N THR A 73 -16.64 15.37 -8.94
CA THR A 73 -15.84 14.14 -9.08
C THR A 73 -16.00 13.29 -7.82
N LYS A 74 -16.31 12.00 -7.97
CA LYS A 74 -16.45 11.07 -6.83
C LYS A 74 -15.23 10.17 -6.71
N CYS A 75 -14.87 9.84 -5.47
CA CYS A 75 -13.73 8.99 -5.21
C CYS A 75 -14.08 7.55 -5.62
N VAL A 76 -13.42 7.01 -6.64
CA VAL A 76 -13.67 5.64 -7.10
C VAL A 76 -13.08 4.62 -6.09
N PRO A 77 -13.61 3.39 -5.99
CA PRO A 77 -13.05 2.40 -5.07
C PRO A 77 -11.58 2.05 -5.35
N ASN A 78 -11.18 2.06 -6.63
CA ASN A 78 -9.80 1.86 -7.04
C ASN A 78 -9.34 3.04 -7.91
N PRO A 79 -8.51 3.96 -7.38
CA PRO A 79 -8.04 5.11 -8.15
C PRO A 79 -7.11 4.72 -9.30
N PHE A 80 -6.47 3.54 -9.26
CA PHE A 80 -5.55 3.10 -10.33
C PHE A 80 -6.27 2.70 -11.62
N THR A 81 -7.58 2.53 -11.59
CA THR A 81 -8.40 2.28 -12.80
C THR A 81 -9.02 3.55 -13.37
N ASP A 82 -8.90 4.68 -12.68
CA ASP A 82 -9.43 5.95 -13.13
C ASP A 82 -8.38 6.69 -13.97
N SER A 83 -8.70 6.90 -15.25
CA SER A 83 -7.85 7.65 -16.20
C SER A 83 -7.52 9.07 -15.76
N THR A 84 -8.29 9.63 -14.83
CA THR A 84 -8.11 10.99 -14.35
C THR A 84 -7.26 11.03 -13.07
N ALA A 85 -7.01 9.89 -12.41
CA ALA A 85 -6.22 9.82 -11.18
C ALA A 85 -4.76 10.24 -11.43
N VAL A 86 -4.20 11.01 -10.51
CA VAL A 86 -2.79 11.41 -10.55
C VAL A 86 -1.97 10.34 -9.84
N ILE A 87 -1.46 9.39 -10.62
CA ILE A 87 -0.59 8.31 -10.13
C ILE A 87 0.83 8.82 -10.01
N LYS A 88 1.37 8.84 -8.79
CA LYS A 88 2.74 9.25 -8.51
C LYS A 88 3.64 8.05 -8.21
N PRO A 89 4.75 7.86 -8.93
CA PRO A 89 5.76 6.89 -8.54
C PRO A 89 6.61 7.42 -7.37
N VAL A 90 6.97 6.54 -6.45
CA VAL A 90 7.92 6.87 -5.38
C VAL A 90 9.31 7.07 -5.97
N GLN A 91 9.93 8.19 -5.62
CA GLN A 91 11.28 8.49 -6.05
C GLN A 91 12.30 7.60 -5.33
N LYS A 92 13.41 7.30 -6.01
CA LYS A 92 14.45 6.39 -5.49
C LYS A 92 15.11 6.89 -4.19
N THR A 93 15.00 8.17 -3.89
CA THR A 93 15.46 8.79 -2.64
C THR A 93 14.60 8.44 -1.42
N GLY A 94 13.34 8.06 -1.62
CA GLY A 94 12.41 7.65 -0.56
C GLY A 94 12.29 6.12 -0.40
N PHE A 95 12.62 5.37 -1.46
CA PHE A 95 12.63 3.91 -1.47
C PHE A 95 13.54 3.41 -2.60
N ASP A 96 14.57 2.62 -2.27
CA ASP A 96 15.33 1.87 -3.28
C ASP A 96 14.78 0.43 -3.35
N PRO A 97 14.02 0.08 -4.40
CA PRO A 97 13.51 -1.27 -4.60
C PRO A 97 14.62 -2.31 -4.79
N GLY A 98 15.86 -1.89 -5.08
CA GLY A 98 16.93 -2.79 -5.50
C GLY A 98 16.54 -3.62 -6.72
N ALA A 99 17.07 -4.83 -6.82
CA ALA A 99 16.70 -5.80 -7.86
C ALA A 99 15.43 -6.61 -7.53
N LEU A 100 14.76 -6.31 -6.40
CA LEU A 100 13.69 -7.15 -5.84
C LEU A 100 12.28 -6.65 -6.17
N ALA A 101 12.08 -5.36 -6.45
CA ALA A 101 10.79 -4.88 -6.94
C ALA A 101 10.76 -4.81 -8.47
N ALA A 102 9.66 -5.28 -9.08
CA ALA A 102 9.47 -5.29 -10.53
C ALA A 102 9.27 -3.88 -11.12
N SER A 103 8.81 -2.93 -10.31
CA SER A 103 8.52 -1.54 -10.66
C SER A 103 8.70 -0.68 -9.41
N PRO A 104 9.00 0.64 -9.53
CA PRO A 104 8.83 1.55 -8.41
C PRO A 104 7.38 1.48 -7.89
N PRO A 105 7.17 1.50 -6.56
CA PRO A 105 5.83 1.54 -6.00
C PRO A 105 5.18 2.90 -6.30
N GLN A 106 3.86 2.92 -6.30
CA GLN A 106 3.06 4.07 -6.74
C GLN A 106 1.97 4.39 -5.73
N TYR A 107 1.59 5.65 -5.63
CA TYR A 107 0.49 6.10 -4.77
C TYR A 107 -0.39 7.14 -5.48
N VAL A 108 -1.64 7.22 -5.02
CA VAL A 108 -2.60 8.25 -5.38
C VAL A 108 -3.09 8.88 -4.09
N VAL A 109 -3.18 10.21 -4.07
CA VAL A 109 -3.76 10.98 -2.97
C VAL A 109 -5.03 11.66 -3.46
N GLU A 110 -6.11 11.46 -2.71
CA GLU A 110 -7.42 12.05 -2.97
C GLU A 110 -7.88 12.82 -1.74
N TYR A 111 -8.41 14.02 -1.95
CA TYR A 111 -8.98 14.84 -0.88
C TYR A 111 -10.45 14.45 -0.68
N LEU A 112 -10.79 14.01 0.53
CA LEU A 112 -12.14 13.59 0.92
C LEU A 112 -13.00 14.75 1.39
N GLY A 113 -12.40 15.91 1.71
CA GLY A 113 -13.12 17.06 2.22
C GLY A 113 -12.73 17.44 3.64
N ASN A 114 -13.28 18.57 4.05
CA ASN A 114 -13.16 19.13 5.37
C ASN A 114 -14.37 18.66 6.22
N PHE A 115 -14.10 17.95 7.30
CA PHE A 115 -15.16 17.40 8.16
C PHE A 115 -15.04 17.94 9.58
N THR A 116 -16.19 18.19 10.19
CA THR A 116 -16.27 18.57 11.60
C THR A 116 -15.78 17.42 12.47
N ILE A 117 -14.81 17.72 13.33
CA ILE A 117 -14.27 16.82 14.34
C ILE A 117 -14.82 17.21 15.72
N PRO A 118 -14.87 16.26 16.68
CA PRO A 118 -15.29 16.56 18.04
C PRO A 118 -14.47 17.71 18.63
N PRO A 119 -15.09 18.59 19.44
CA PRO A 119 -14.36 19.70 20.04
C PRO A 119 -13.18 19.18 20.88
N PRO A 120 -12.00 19.80 20.75
CA PRO A 120 -10.84 19.42 21.56
C PRO A 120 -11.13 19.71 23.03
N SER A 121 -10.45 18.99 23.93
CA SER A 121 -10.52 19.22 25.38
C SER A 121 -10.00 20.59 25.81
N VAL A 122 -9.26 21.28 24.93
CA VAL A 122 -8.74 22.64 25.14
C VAL A 122 -9.22 23.53 23.99
N HIS A 123 -10.01 24.55 24.30
CA HIS A 123 -10.43 25.56 23.34
C HIS A 123 -9.26 26.51 23.02
N GLN A 124 -8.82 26.54 21.77
CA GLN A 124 -7.85 27.54 21.29
C GLN A 124 -8.57 28.88 21.11
N LEU A 125 -8.34 29.82 22.04
CA LEU A 125 -8.88 31.19 22.01
C LEU A 125 -7.94 32.20 21.31
N SER A 126 -6.81 31.72 20.78
CA SER A 126 -5.66 32.50 20.30
C SER A 126 -5.98 33.48 19.16
N ASN A 127 -7.09 33.29 18.45
CA ASN A 127 -7.53 34.13 17.32
C ASN A 127 -8.80 34.95 17.62
N CYS A 128 -9.22 35.03 18.88
CA CYS A 128 -10.36 35.86 19.27
C CYS A 128 -9.93 37.29 19.57
N SER A 129 -10.32 38.23 18.70
CA SER A 129 -10.32 39.67 18.96
C SER A 129 -11.73 40.21 18.68
N GLY A 130 -12.42 40.71 19.71
CA GLY A 130 -13.71 41.41 19.60
C GLY A 130 -14.98 40.61 19.97
N TYR A 131 -16.15 41.13 19.58
CA TYR A 131 -17.51 40.58 19.82
C TYR A 131 -17.90 39.40 18.90
N SER A 132 -16.95 38.83 18.15
CA SER A 132 -17.22 37.69 17.26
C SER A 132 -17.32 36.39 18.08
N PRO A 133 -18.30 35.51 17.83
CA PRO A 133 -18.39 34.25 18.53
C PRO A 133 -17.11 33.42 18.34
N CYS A 134 -16.45 33.10 19.45
CA CYS A 134 -15.27 32.25 19.54
C CYS A 134 -15.65 30.78 19.33
N GLY A 135 -15.95 30.43 18.09
CA GLY A 135 -16.16 29.05 17.69
C GLY A 135 -15.50 28.82 16.35
N ALA A 136 -14.19 28.54 16.36
CA ALA A 136 -13.62 27.88 15.19
C ALA A 136 -14.39 26.56 15.01
N LEU A 137 -14.95 26.35 13.83
CA LEU A 137 -15.45 25.02 13.47
C LEU A 137 -14.23 24.10 13.57
N ASN A 138 -14.22 23.23 14.58
CA ASN A 138 -13.18 22.22 14.72
C ASN A 138 -13.34 21.29 13.54
N THR A 139 -12.61 21.57 12.48
CA THR A 139 -12.69 20.88 11.22
C THR A 139 -11.30 20.44 10.85
N ALA A 140 -11.21 19.28 10.22
CA ALA A 140 -9.96 18.74 9.74
C ALA A 140 -10.11 18.30 8.29
N ASP A 141 -9.02 18.39 7.55
CA ASP A 141 -8.95 17.92 6.18
C ASP A 141 -8.64 16.42 6.18
N PHE A 142 -9.49 15.65 5.51
CA PHE A 142 -9.31 14.22 5.35
C PHE A 142 -8.85 13.90 3.93
N TYR A 143 -7.87 13.01 3.84
CA TYR A 143 -7.29 12.53 2.60
C TYR A 143 -7.37 11.02 2.56
N ARG A 144 -7.61 10.45 1.39
CA ARG A 144 -7.47 9.03 1.12
C ARG A 144 -6.19 8.82 0.34
N ILE A 145 -5.34 7.93 0.85
CA ILE A 145 -4.09 7.58 0.20
C ILE A 145 -4.21 6.12 -0.18
N THR A 146 -4.11 5.84 -1.48
CA THR A 146 -4.10 4.47 -2.00
C THR A 146 -2.74 4.21 -2.63
N ALA A 147 -2.01 3.23 -2.10
CA ALA A 147 -0.67 2.86 -2.53
C ALA A 147 -0.66 1.45 -3.11
N ARG A 148 0.18 1.21 -4.12
CA ARG A 148 0.42 -0.12 -4.69
C ARG A 148 1.92 -0.40 -4.81
N SER A 149 2.28 -1.67 -4.66
CA SER A 149 3.66 -2.15 -4.67
C SER A 149 4.38 -1.95 -6.01
N GLY A 150 3.64 -1.76 -7.10
CA GLY A 150 4.17 -1.51 -8.44
C GLY A 150 3.06 -1.47 -9.48
N ASP A 151 3.44 -1.23 -10.74
CA ASP A 151 2.51 -1.33 -11.86
C ASP A 151 2.11 -2.80 -12.10
N THR A 152 0.81 -3.07 -12.22
CA THR A 152 0.26 -4.41 -12.48
C THR A 152 0.53 -4.92 -13.90
N THR A 153 1.05 -4.06 -14.78
CA THR A 153 1.45 -4.43 -16.15
C THR A 153 2.91 -4.85 -16.25
N VAL A 154 3.71 -4.61 -15.21
CA VAL A 154 5.16 -4.86 -15.20
C VAL A 154 5.48 -6.00 -14.22
N GLY A 155 5.53 -7.22 -14.77
CA GLY A 155 6.02 -8.41 -14.08
C GLY A 155 4.93 -9.32 -13.51
N ASP A 156 5.28 -10.60 -13.35
CA ASP A 156 4.39 -11.68 -12.89
C ASP A 156 4.51 -11.93 -11.37
N ARG A 157 4.85 -10.88 -10.61
CA ARG A 157 5.05 -10.94 -9.15
C ARG A 157 3.78 -10.53 -8.40
N ALA A 158 3.72 -10.90 -7.12
CA ALA A 158 2.62 -10.50 -6.24
C ALA A 158 2.47 -8.97 -6.21
N THR A 159 1.24 -8.48 -6.36
CA THR A 159 0.87 -7.07 -6.19
C THR A 159 0.12 -6.89 -4.88
N VAL A 160 0.47 -5.85 -4.13
CA VAL A 160 -0.19 -5.47 -2.87
C VAL A 160 -0.68 -4.04 -3.00
N VAL A 161 -1.92 -3.81 -2.60
CA VAL A 161 -2.54 -2.48 -2.53
C VAL A 161 -2.93 -2.19 -1.10
N LEU A 162 -2.52 -1.03 -0.59
CA LEU A 162 -2.85 -0.52 0.73
C LEU A 162 -3.66 0.76 0.59
N GLN A 163 -4.60 0.98 1.50
CA GLN A 163 -5.40 2.20 1.53
C GLN A 163 -5.55 2.69 2.96
N THR A 164 -5.30 3.98 3.17
CA THR A 164 -5.50 4.64 4.46
C THR A 164 -6.25 5.95 4.31
N VAL A 165 -6.82 6.40 5.42
CA VAL A 165 -7.38 7.74 5.55
C VAL A 165 -6.47 8.53 6.48
N TYR A 166 -5.95 9.64 5.97
CA TYR A 166 -5.04 10.53 6.67
C TYR A 166 -5.77 11.81 7.06
N ARG A 167 -5.66 12.21 8.33
CA ARG A 167 -6.19 13.47 8.85
C ARG A 167 -5.03 14.45 9.03
N ARG A 168 -5.17 15.64 8.43
CA ARG A 168 -4.24 16.75 8.64
C ARG A 168 -4.79 17.76 9.65
#